data_AF-A0A183D1N9-F1
#
_entry.id   AF-A0A183D1N9-F1
#
_cell.length_a   1.000
_cell.length_b   1.000
_cell.length_c   1.000
_cell.angle_alpha   90.00
_cell.angle_beta   90.00
_cell.angle_gamma   90.00
#
_symmetry.space_group_name_H-M   'P 1'
#
loop_
_entity.id
_entity.type
_entity.pdbx_description
1 polymer ?
#
loop_
_entity_poly.entity_id
_entity_poly.type
_entity_poly.pdbx_seq_one_letter_code
_entity_poly.pdbx_strand_id
1 'polypeptide(L)'
;MGHFQISRSLGPEFGGSIGLIFSVANAVGAAMYVVGFAETVRDLLKENNFALIDGGMNDVRVVGLATCCVLMAIVFVGTSFESKMQIGLLVILTLSIIDYFIGTFVPISDSQKYRGITGYSFITMTDNLLPNFQGGESFFSVFAVYFPAATGIMAGANISGDLADPQKAIPKGTLLAIAVTTVIYLMVVIATGSTCVRYADGFQQPYLINSSYFVPDCAHNNTCPYGLMNYFQVQLLRFLPNLVIVIAKAVAELKQADLFTHANFGERFAAV
;
A
#
# COMPACT_ATOMS: atom_id res chain seq x y z
N MET A 1 17.55 16.80 -8.42
CA MET A 1 17.97 17.89 -7.47
C MET A 1 18.53 17.34 -6.16
N GLY A 2 18.03 16.21 -5.65
CA GLY A 2 18.63 15.49 -4.51
C GLY A 2 20.08 15.05 -4.78
N HIS A 3 20.39 14.59 -6.01
CA HIS A 3 21.76 14.29 -6.43
C HIS A 3 22.70 15.51 -6.34
N PHE A 4 22.19 16.73 -6.59
CA PHE A 4 22.98 17.96 -6.58
C PHE A 4 23.39 18.40 -5.16
N GLN A 5 22.51 18.22 -4.16
CA GLN A 5 22.83 18.53 -2.76
C GLN A 5 23.73 17.46 -2.11
N ILE A 6 23.55 16.20 -2.48
CA ILE A 6 24.34 15.05 -1.99
C ILE A 6 25.74 15.10 -2.63
N SER A 7 25.86 15.30 -3.95
CA SER A 7 27.15 15.37 -4.65
C SER A 7 28.03 16.54 -4.19
N ARG A 8 27.43 17.68 -3.80
CA ARG A 8 28.16 18.82 -3.23
C ARG A 8 28.64 18.60 -1.79
N SER A 9 27.96 17.75 -1.02
CA SER A 9 28.29 17.49 0.38
C SER A 9 29.20 16.27 0.57
N LEU A 10 29.09 15.26 -0.30
CA LEU A 10 29.79 13.97 -0.19
C LEU A 10 30.85 13.74 -1.28
N GLY A 11 30.95 14.64 -2.26
CA GLY A 11 31.88 14.53 -3.39
C GLY A 11 31.27 13.82 -4.61
N PRO A 12 31.84 14.05 -5.82
CA PRO A 12 31.27 13.58 -7.08
C PRO A 12 31.25 12.04 -7.22
N GLU A 13 32.22 11.33 -6.64
CA GLU A 13 32.30 9.85 -6.70
C GLU A 13 31.18 9.17 -5.90
N PHE A 14 30.93 9.67 -4.68
CA PHE A 14 29.83 9.20 -3.84
C PHE A 14 28.47 9.65 -4.37
N GLY A 15 28.38 10.87 -4.91
CA GLY A 15 27.17 11.38 -5.54
C GLY A 15 26.67 10.49 -6.69
N GLY A 16 27.55 10.20 -7.66
CA GLY A 16 27.19 9.42 -8.85
C GLY A 16 26.73 7.99 -8.52
N SER A 17 27.41 7.33 -7.59
CA SER A 17 27.07 5.97 -7.17
C SER A 17 25.72 5.92 -6.44
N ILE A 18 25.48 6.86 -5.52
CA ILE A 18 24.21 6.96 -4.79
C ILE A 18 23.06 7.33 -5.74
N GLY A 19 23.29 8.23 -6.68
CA GLY A 19 22.30 8.63 -7.69
C GLY A 19 21.85 7.47 -8.57
N LEU A 20 22.79 6.64 -9.04
CA LEU A 20 22.48 5.50 -9.89
C LEU A 20 21.65 4.44 -9.14
N ILE A 21 22.05 4.11 -7.90
CA ILE A 21 21.30 3.17 -7.05
C ILE A 21 19.89 3.71 -6.78
N PHE A 22 19.77 5.00 -6.48
CA PHE A 22 18.50 5.64 -6.18
C PHE A 22 17.57 5.67 -7.41
N SER A 23 18.10 5.94 -8.61
CA SER A 23 17.30 5.93 -9.84
C SER A 23 16.74 4.53 -10.15
N VAL A 24 17.56 3.48 -10.00
CA VAL A 24 17.12 2.09 -10.16
C VAL A 24 16.08 1.72 -9.11
N ALA A 25 16.30 2.09 -7.84
CA ALA A 25 15.35 1.85 -6.76
C ALA A 25 14.00 2.52 -7.03
N ASN A 26 13.99 3.76 -7.51
CA ASN A 26 12.76 4.47 -7.88
C ASN A 26 12.04 3.81 -9.07
N ALA A 27 12.79 3.33 -10.07
CA ALA A 27 12.21 2.63 -11.22
C ALA A 27 11.55 1.30 -10.82
N VAL A 28 12.22 0.51 -9.97
CA VAL A 28 11.66 -0.74 -9.43
C VAL A 28 10.47 -0.46 -8.50
N GLY A 29 10.54 0.59 -7.69
CA GLY A 29 9.44 1.04 -6.85
C GLY A 29 8.20 1.39 -7.67
N ALA A 30 8.35 2.19 -8.73
CA ALA A 30 7.25 2.51 -9.64
C ALA A 30 6.61 1.24 -10.24
N ALA A 31 7.42 0.26 -10.66
CA ALA A 31 6.91 -1.01 -11.17
C ALA A 31 6.12 -1.80 -10.11
N MET A 32 6.61 -1.84 -8.86
CA MET A 32 5.93 -2.51 -7.75
C MET A 32 4.53 -1.92 -7.49
N TYR A 33 4.39 -0.59 -7.51
CA TYR A 33 3.08 0.05 -7.30
C TYR A 33 2.11 -0.21 -8.46
N VAL A 34 2.59 -0.21 -9.71
CA VAL A 34 1.76 -0.54 -10.88
C VAL A 34 1.25 -1.99 -10.82
N VAL A 35 2.09 -2.92 -10.34
CA VAL A 35 1.68 -4.33 -10.17
C VAL A 35 0.62 -4.46 -9.07
N GLY A 36 0.80 -3.81 -7.91
CA GLY A 36 -0.21 -3.81 -6.84
C GLY A 36 -1.57 -3.27 -7.30
N PHE A 37 -1.53 -2.25 -8.16
CA PHE A 37 -2.75 -1.68 -8.76
C PHE A 37 -3.42 -2.69 -9.69
N ALA A 38 -2.63 -3.32 -10.56
CA ALA A 38 -3.15 -4.30 -11.49
C ALA A 38 -3.76 -5.54 -10.79
N GLU A 39 -3.17 -6.00 -9.68
CA GLU A 39 -3.72 -7.06 -8.85
C GLU A 39 -5.07 -6.65 -8.24
N THR A 40 -5.14 -5.45 -7.67
CA THR A 40 -6.38 -4.91 -7.10
C THR A 40 -7.49 -4.83 -8.15
N VAL A 41 -7.20 -4.27 -9.33
CA VAL A 41 -8.17 -4.18 -10.43
C VAL A 41 -8.63 -5.57 -10.86
N ARG A 42 -7.71 -6.51 -11.06
CA ARG A 42 -8.03 -7.88 -11.47
C ARG A 42 -8.94 -8.58 -10.46
N ASP A 43 -8.68 -8.43 -9.17
CA ASP A 43 -9.51 -9.05 -8.12
C ASP A 43 -10.92 -8.44 -8.09
N LEU A 44 -11.04 -7.13 -8.30
CA LEU A 44 -12.36 -6.48 -8.41
C LEU A 44 -13.12 -6.91 -9.65
N LEU A 45 -12.43 -7.12 -10.77
CA LEU A 45 -13.03 -7.68 -11.98
C LEU A 45 -13.60 -9.08 -11.69
N LYS A 46 -12.82 -9.92 -11.01
CA LYS A 46 -13.26 -11.26 -10.59
C LYS A 46 -14.48 -11.21 -9.69
N GLU A 47 -14.52 -10.32 -8.70
CA GLU A 47 -15.68 -10.19 -7.82
C GLU A 47 -16.96 -9.81 -8.59
N ASN A 48 -16.83 -9.08 -9.71
CA ASN A 48 -17.95 -8.72 -10.59
C ASN A 48 -18.21 -9.77 -11.69
N ASN A 49 -17.63 -10.97 -11.61
CA ASN A 49 -17.71 -12.05 -12.61
C ASN A 49 -17.19 -11.67 -14.01
N PHE A 50 -16.27 -10.70 -14.09
CA PHE A 50 -15.57 -10.34 -15.31
C PHE A 50 -14.14 -10.88 -15.28
N ALA A 51 -13.70 -11.47 -16.39
CA ALA A 51 -12.31 -11.85 -16.63
C ALA A 51 -11.87 -11.24 -17.96
N LEU A 52 -10.66 -10.68 -18.02
CA LEU A 52 -10.16 -10.02 -19.22
C LEU A 52 -9.69 -11.08 -20.24
N ILE A 53 -8.90 -12.04 -19.77
CA ILE A 53 -8.46 -13.21 -20.52
C ILE A 53 -8.78 -14.48 -19.74
N ASP A 54 -8.13 -14.64 -18.58
CA ASP A 54 -8.17 -15.87 -17.78
C ASP A 54 -8.50 -15.61 -16.29
N GLY A 55 -8.65 -14.35 -15.88
CA GLY A 55 -8.70 -13.99 -14.46
C GLY A 55 -7.40 -14.36 -13.74
N GLY A 56 -6.33 -14.65 -14.45
CA GLY A 56 -5.13 -15.25 -13.90
C GLY A 56 -4.07 -14.20 -13.59
N MET A 57 -2.83 -14.59 -13.87
CA MET A 57 -1.67 -13.71 -13.83
C MET A 57 -1.53 -12.90 -15.14
N ASN A 58 -2.11 -13.39 -16.24
CA ASN A 58 -2.07 -12.68 -17.52
C ASN A 58 -2.88 -11.39 -17.48
N ASP A 59 -4.05 -11.41 -16.83
CA ASP A 59 -4.86 -10.21 -16.61
C ASP A 59 -4.08 -9.11 -15.85
N VAL A 60 -3.32 -9.48 -14.82
CA VAL A 60 -2.46 -8.55 -14.06
C VAL A 60 -1.39 -7.93 -14.98
N ARG A 61 -0.77 -8.73 -15.85
CA ARG A 61 0.26 -8.24 -16.79
C ARG A 61 -0.33 -7.25 -17.81
N VAL A 62 -1.52 -7.54 -18.34
CA VAL A 62 -2.20 -6.68 -19.32
C VAL A 62 -2.62 -5.36 -18.70
N VAL A 63 -3.26 -5.41 -17.52
CA VAL A 63 -3.66 -4.19 -16.79
C VAL A 63 -2.43 -3.38 -16.41
N GLY A 64 -1.38 -4.02 -15.87
CA GLY A 64 -0.14 -3.35 -15.49
C GLY A 64 0.56 -2.66 -16.67
N LEU A 65 0.63 -3.31 -17.84
CA LEU A 65 1.18 -2.71 -19.05
C LEU A 65 0.35 -1.52 -19.53
N ALA A 66 -0.98 -1.65 -19.54
CA ALA A 66 -1.88 -0.56 -19.92
C ALA A 66 -1.73 0.65 -18.97
N THR A 67 -1.70 0.42 -17.65
CA THR A 67 -1.48 1.47 -16.65
C THR A 67 -0.12 2.13 -16.80
N CYS A 68 0.94 1.36 -17.04
CA CYS A 68 2.28 1.90 -17.26
C CYS A 68 2.32 2.83 -18.50
N CYS A 69 1.67 2.44 -19.60
CA CYS A 69 1.56 3.29 -20.80
C CYS A 69 0.77 4.58 -20.51
N VAL A 70 -0.31 4.51 -19.73
CA VAL A 70 -1.12 5.68 -19.34
C VAL A 70 -0.30 6.63 -18.46
N LEU A 71 0.38 6.11 -17.42
CA LEU A 71 1.25 6.90 -16.55
C LEU A 71 2.36 7.58 -17.35
N MET A 72 2.99 6.84 -18.27
CA MET A 72 4.00 7.41 -19.17
C MET A 72 3.43 8.53 -20.03
N ALA A 73 2.23 8.37 -20.59
CA ALA A 73 1.57 9.42 -21.36
C ALA A 73 1.26 10.67 -20.51
N ILE A 74 0.80 10.50 -19.25
CA ILE A 74 0.53 11.62 -18.33
C ILE A 74 1.81 12.42 -18.06
N VAL A 75 2.92 11.73 -17.80
CA VAL A 75 4.23 12.37 -17.55
C VAL A 75 4.69 13.17 -18.78
N PHE A 76 4.42 12.70 -20.00
CA PHE A 76 4.74 13.43 -21.23
C PHE A 76 3.88 14.70 -21.45
N VAL A 77 2.63 14.73 -20.96
CA VAL A 77 1.72 15.88 -21.16
C VAL A 77 2.10 17.09 -20.30
N GLY A 78 2.68 16.89 -19.12
CA GLY A 78 3.34 17.98 -18.39
C GLY A 78 3.33 17.85 -16.86
N THR A 79 4.48 18.14 -16.25
CA THR A 79 4.74 18.08 -14.80
C THR A 79 3.94 19.07 -13.95
N SER A 80 3.36 20.10 -14.57
CA SER A 80 2.52 21.10 -13.90
C SER A 80 1.11 20.60 -13.57
N PHE A 81 0.61 19.60 -14.31
CA PHE A 81 -0.66 18.93 -14.01
C PHE A 81 -0.50 17.94 -12.86
N GLU A 82 0.63 17.23 -12.85
CA GLU A 82 1.00 16.23 -11.85
C GLU A 82 1.04 16.80 -10.42
N SER A 83 1.70 17.96 -10.21
CA SER A 83 1.80 18.58 -8.89
C SER A 83 0.43 18.97 -8.30
N LYS A 84 -0.53 19.33 -9.15
CA LYS A 84 -1.93 19.60 -8.72
C LYS A 84 -2.67 18.31 -8.39
N MET A 85 -2.46 17.24 -9.17
CA MET A 85 -3.04 15.93 -8.88
C MET A 85 -2.53 15.36 -7.55
N GLN A 86 -1.27 15.54 -7.20
CA GLN A 86 -0.69 15.03 -5.93
C GLN A 86 -1.47 15.48 -4.69
N ILE A 87 -1.97 16.72 -4.67
CA ILE A 87 -2.82 17.25 -3.59
C ILE A 87 -4.19 16.56 -3.60
N GLY A 88 -4.81 16.39 -4.77
CA GLY A 88 -6.06 15.64 -4.92
C GLY A 88 -5.94 14.19 -4.44
N LEU A 89 -4.87 13.51 -4.82
CA LEU A 89 -4.58 12.13 -4.41
C LEU A 89 -4.34 12.03 -2.89
N LEU A 90 -3.71 13.04 -2.27
CA LEU A 90 -3.57 13.11 -0.81
C LEU A 90 -4.92 13.18 -0.08
N VAL A 91 -5.85 13.97 -0.59
CA VAL A 91 -7.19 14.12 0.01
C VAL A 91 -7.95 12.79 -0.04
N ILE A 92 -7.95 12.13 -1.19
CA ILE A 92 -8.62 10.83 -1.36
C ILE A 92 -8.01 9.78 -0.43
N LEU A 93 -6.67 9.67 -0.36
CA LEU A 93 -5.99 8.75 0.54
C LEU A 93 -6.39 8.99 2.01
N THR A 94 -6.42 10.26 2.43
CA THR A 94 -6.78 10.63 3.81
C THR A 94 -8.22 10.24 4.11
N LEU A 95 -9.15 10.50 3.19
CA LEU A 95 -10.55 10.11 3.33
C LEU A 95 -10.70 8.60 3.47
N SER A 96 -9.91 7.81 2.75
CA SER A 96 -9.97 6.35 2.84
C SER A 96 -9.38 5.79 4.13
N ILE A 97 -8.33 6.40 4.66
CA ILE A 97 -7.85 6.02 6.00
C ILE A 97 -8.93 6.31 7.05
N ILE A 98 -9.64 7.43 6.93
CA ILE A 98 -10.74 7.76 7.85
C ILE A 98 -11.92 6.79 7.68
N ASP A 99 -12.33 6.51 6.45
CA ASP A 99 -13.43 5.57 6.15
C ASP A 99 -13.13 4.16 6.66
N TYR A 100 -11.86 3.74 6.63
CA TYR A 100 -11.41 2.46 7.19
C TYR A 100 -11.73 2.38 8.67
N PHE A 101 -11.30 3.39 9.43
CA PHE A 101 -11.53 3.42 10.86
C PHE A 101 -13.02 3.50 11.18
N ILE A 102 -13.80 4.31 10.46
CA ILE A 102 -15.26 4.36 10.63
C ILE A 102 -15.88 2.98 10.35
N GLY A 103 -15.48 2.33 9.26
CA GLY A 103 -15.94 0.99 8.87
C GLY A 103 -15.64 -0.10 9.91
N THR A 104 -14.59 0.05 10.73
CA THR A 104 -14.34 -0.89 11.84
C THR A 104 -15.38 -0.83 12.95
N PHE A 105 -16.07 0.30 13.12
CA PHE A 105 -17.11 0.49 14.15
C PHE A 105 -18.53 0.17 13.66
N VAL A 106 -18.70 0.00 12.36
CA VAL A 106 -20.01 -0.30 11.73
C VAL A 106 -20.39 -1.75 11.99
N PRO A 107 -21.67 -2.05 12.22
CA PRO A 107 -22.14 -3.43 12.42
C PRO A 107 -21.85 -4.31 11.20
N ILE A 108 -21.42 -5.53 11.49
CA ILE A 108 -20.88 -6.46 10.49
C ILE A 108 -22.04 -7.23 9.83
N SER A 109 -22.08 -7.21 8.50
CA SER A 109 -22.96 -8.04 7.68
C SER A 109 -22.60 -9.52 7.79
N ASP A 110 -23.56 -10.42 7.62
CA ASP A 110 -23.31 -11.85 7.72
C ASP A 110 -22.29 -12.34 6.67
N SER A 111 -22.28 -11.75 5.48
CA SER A 111 -21.28 -12.01 4.43
C SER A 111 -19.85 -11.70 4.87
N GLN A 112 -19.65 -10.64 5.64
CA GLN A 112 -18.35 -10.24 6.18
C GLN A 112 -17.90 -11.22 7.27
N LYS A 113 -18.83 -11.71 8.12
CA LYS A 113 -18.50 -12.71 9.17
C LYS A 113 -17.93 -13.99 8.58
N TYR A 114 -18.51 -14.49 7.49
CA TYR A 114 -17.98 -15.67 6.78
C TYR A 114 -16.57 -15.45 6.22
N ARG A 115 -16.20 -14.21 5.88
CA ARG A 115 -14.84 -13.86 5.45
C ARG A 115 -13.85 -13.64 6.61
N GLY A 116 -14.27 -13.88 7.86
CA GLY A 116 -13.40 -13.84 9.05
C GLY A 116 -13.43 -12.53 9.85
N ILE A 117 -14.51 -11.76 9.73
CA ILE A 117 -14.67 -10.45 10.37
C ILE A 117 -15.52 -10.62 11.64
N THR A 118 -14.90 -10.45 12.81
CA THR A 118 -15.54 -10.63 14.13
C THR A 118 -15.97 -9.31 14.77
N GLY A 119 -15.27 -8.21 14.45
CA GLY A 119 -15.42 -6.92 15.13
C GLY A 119 -14.43 -6.78 16.27
N TYR A 120 -14.40 -5.63 16.93
CA TYR A 120 -13.46 -5.40 18.03
C TYR A 120 -13.69 -6.42 19.15
N SER A 121 -12.79 -7.39 19.25
CA SER A 121 -12.85 -8.48 20.22
C SER A 121 -11.49 -8.63 20.87
N PHE A 122 -11.48 -8.63 22.21
CA PHE A 122 -10.25 -8.85 22.97
C PHE A 122 -9.67 -10.24 22.70
N ILE A 123 -10.53 -11.23 22.45
CA ILE A 123 -10.12 -12.61 22.15
C ILE A 123 -9.41 -12.66 20.78
N THR A 124 -9.95 -11.98 19.77
CA THR A 124 -9.30 -11.91 18.44
C THR A 124 -7.93 -11.25 18.54
N MET A 125 -7.82 -10.19 19.34
CA MET A 125 -6.55 -9.50 19.56
C MET A 125 -5.51 -10.39 20.24
N THR A 126 -5.88 -11.15 21.29
CA THR A 126 -4.95 -12.04 21.98
C THR A 126 -4.52 -13.22 21.11
N ASP A 127 -5.43 -13.78 20.32
CA ASP A 127 -5.12 -14.86 19.38
C ASP A 127 -4.16 -14.37 18.27
N ASN A 128 -4.23 -13.09 17.93
CA ASN A 128 -3.38 -12.48 16.91
C ASN A 128 -2.01 -11.97 17.40
N LEU A 129 -1.76 -11.93 18.71
CA LEU A 129 -0.59 -11.25 19.28
C LEU A 129 0.75 -11.92 18.96
N LEU A 130 0.79 -13.25 18.90
CA LEU A 130 2.02 -14.02 18.68
C LEU A 130 2.29 -14.27 17.19
N PRO A 131 3.53 -14.22 16.70
CA PRO A 131 3.81 -14.47 15.29
C PRO A 131 3.46 -15.90 14.86
N ASN A 132 2.92 -16.05 13.66
CA ASN A 132 2.72 -17.33 13.00
C ASN A 132 3.22 -17.20 11.56
N PHE A 133 4.47 -17.61 11.31
CA PHE A 133 5.06 -17.59 9.99
C PHE A 133 4.72 -18.87 9.24
N GLN A 134 4.19 -18.76 8.03
CA GLN A 134 3.80 -19.88 7.16
C GLN A 134 4.66 -19.91 5.91
N GLY A 135 4.66 -21.03 5.18
CA GLY A 135 5.30 -21.12 3.86
C GLY A 135 6.82 -20.99 3.86
N GLY A 136 7.48 -21.17 5.00
CA GLY A 136 8.93 -20.95 5.13
C GLY A 136 9.32 -19.47 5.30
N GLU A 137 8.34 -18.59 5.48
CA GLU A 137 8.60 -17.18 5.76
C GLU A 137 9.26 -16.98 7.12
N SER A 138 10.06 -15.93 7.22
CA SER A 138 10.73 -15.53 8.46
C SER A 138 10.46 -14.06 8.76
N PHE A 139 10.80 -13.62 9.98
CA PHE A 139 10.70 -12.21 10.36
C PHE A 139 11.35 -11.27 9.33
N PHE A 140 12.56 -11.60 8.86
CA PHE A 140 13.27 -10.76 7.89
C PHE A 140 12.63 -10.76 6.51
N SER A 141 12.00 -11.86 6.10
CA SER A 141 11.27 -11.92 4.83
C SER A 141 10.05 -11.00 4.85
N VAL A 142 9.23 -11.11 5.91
CA VAL A 142 8.06 -10.23 6.10
C VAL A 142 8.47 -8.77 6.24
N PHE A 143 9.56 -8.49 6.96
CA PHE A 143 10.13 -7.16 7.06
C PHE A 143 10.56 -6.60 5.70
N ALA A 144 11.18 -7.41 4.83
CA ALA A 144 11.61 -6.98 3.51
C ALA A 144 10.43 -6.61 2.60
N VAL A 145 9.29 -7.30 2.72
CA VAL A 145 8.04 -6.97 1.99
C VAL A 145 7.40 -5.68 2.54
N TYR A 146 7.47 -5.46 3.85
CA TYR A 146 6.95 -4.25 4.49
C TYR A 146 7.84 -3.01 4.26
N PHE A 147 9.15 -3.20 4.13
CA PHE A 147 10.13 -2.12 4.09
C PHE A 147 9.84 -1.04 3.02
N PRO A 148 9.47 -1.38 1.77
CA PRO A 148 9.07 -0.40 0.75
C PRO A 148 7.98 0.59 1.23
N ALA A 149 7.04 0.16 2.09
CA ALA A 149 5.97 1.01 2.60
C ALA A 149 6.47 2.11 3.56
N ALA A 150 7.66 1.96 4.13
CA ALA A 150 8.32 2.96 4.98
C ALA A 150 9.35 3.81 4.21
N THR A 151 9.60 3.52 2.93
CA THR A 151 10.49 4.31 2.08
C THR A 151 9.79 5.57 1.52
N GLY A 152 10.48 6.35 0.69
CA GLY A 152 9.89 7.55 0.05
C GLY A 152 10.11 8.87 0.81
N ILE A 153 10.79 8.83 1.95
CA ILE A 153 11.17 10.01 2.76
C ILE A 153 11.92 11.08 1.93
N MET A 154 12.68 10.65 0.93
CA MET A 154 13.50 11.52 0.07
C MET A 154 12.69 12.28 -0.99
N ALA A 155 11.42 11.93 -1.23
CA ALA A 155 10.60 12.64 -2.22
C ALA A 155 10.38 14.12 -1.85
N GLY A 156 10.29 14.45 -0.55
CA GLY A 156 10.18 15.84 -0.09
C GLY A 156 11.46 16.66 -0.29
N ALA A 157 12.64 16.03 -0.24
CA ALA A 157 13.91 16.70 -0.53
C ALA A 157 14.10 16.97 -2.02
N ASN A 158 13.48 16.16 -2.90
CA ASN A 158 13.57 16.31 -4.34
C ASN A 158 12.83 17.54 -4.90
N ILE A 159 11.87 18.11 -4.15
CA ILE A 159 11.11 19.33 -4.51
C ILE A 159 11.63 20.56 -3.73
N SER A 160 12.82 20.46 -3.13
CA SER A 160 13.39 21.49 -2.26
C SER A 160 13.62 22.86 -2.93
N GLY A 161 13.69 22.91 -4.27
CA GLY A 161 13.82 24.14 -5.05
C GLY A 161 12.58 25.04 -5.03
N ASP A 162 11.39 24.49 -4.78
CA ASP A 162 10.12 25.23 -4.79
C ASP A 162 9.70 25.70 -3.38
N LEU A 163 10.51 25.42 -2.36
CA LEU A 163 10.24 25.79 -0.98
C LEU A 163 10.79 27.19 -0.67
N ALA A 164 9.99 28.01 0.04
CA ALA A 164 10.42 29.32 0.50
C ALA A 164 11.66 29.25 1.42
N ASP A 165 11.74 28.24 2.29
CA ASP A 165 12.86 28.01 3.23
C ASP A 165 13.21 26.51 3.37
N PRO A 166 13.99 25.93 2.43
CA PRO A 166 14.24 24.48 2.40
C PRO A 166 14.98 23.96 3.64
N GLN A 167 15.93 24.73 4.19
CA GLN A 167 16.74 24.31 5.35
C GLN A 167 15.91 24.05 6.63
N LYS A 168 14.78 24.73 6.79
CA LYS A 168 13.88 24.55 7.94
C LYS A 168 12.68 23.66 7.62
N ALA A 169 12.15 23.77 6.40
CA ALA A 169 10.94 23.06 5.99
C ALA A 169 11.17 21.57 5.75
N ILE A 170 12.30 21.17 5.15
CA ILE A 170 12.63 19.76 4.93
C ILE A 170 12.67 18.98 6.26
N PRO A 171 13.53 19.32 7.25
CA PRO A 171 13.66 18.49 8.45
C PRO A 171 12.37 18.42 9.27
N LYS A 172 11.62 19.53 9.38
CA LYS A 172 10.34 19.56 10.11
C LYS A 172 9.26 18.76 9.39
N GLY A 173 9.12 18.95 8.07
CA GLY A 173 8.12 18.25 7.27
C GLY A 173 8.37 16.75 7.25
N THR A 174 9.61 16.34 7.03
CA THR A 174 10.01 14.93 6.98
C THR A 174 9.81 14.23 8.33
N LEU A 175 10.26 14.83 9.45
CA LEU A 175 10.11 14.22 10.77
C LEU A 175 8.63 14.11 11.19
N LEU A 176 7.83 15.14 10.93
CA LEU A 176 6.40 15.12 11.20
C LEU A 176 5.69 14.06 10.35
N ALA A 177 6.03 13.97 9.06
CA ALA A 177 5.45 12.96 8.16
C ALA A 177 5.74 11.53 8.67
N ILE A 178 6.99 11.23 9.03
CA ILE A 178 7.38 9.92 9.58
C ILE A 178 6.59 9.62 10.86
N ALA A 179 6.47 10.58 11.78
CA ALA A 179 5.73 10.39 13.02
C ALA A 179 4.24 10.08 12.75
N VAL A 180 3.61 10.85 11.87
CA VAL A 180 2.19 10.67 11.50
C VAL A 180 1.96 9.31 10.82
N THR A 181 2.78 8.94 9.83
CA THR A 181 2.62 7.65 9.14
C THR A 181 2.85 6.47 10.07
N THR A 182 3.82 6.58 10.98
CA THR A 182 4.08 5.52 11.99
C THR A 182 2.88 5.31 12.90
N VAL A 183 2.27 6.38 13.39
CA VAL A 183 1.05 6.29 14.21
C VAL A 183 -0.09 5.65 13.44
N ILE A 184 -0.33 6.06 12.19
CA ILE A 184 -1.37 5.48 11.33
C ILE A 184 -1.13 3.98 11.11
N TYR A 185 0.11 3.57 10.79
CA TYR A 185 0.45 2.15 10.60
C TYR A 185 0.19 1.32 11.86
N LEU A 186 0.59 1.80 13.04
CA LEU A 186 0.32 1.11 14.30
C LEU A 186 -1.18 0.97 14.57
N MET A 187 -1.95 2.03 14.32
CA MET A 187 -3.40 2.01 14.49
C MET A 187 -4.08 1.00 13.56
N VAL A 188 -3.68 0.95 12.28
CA VAL A 188 -4.23 -0.02 11.31
C VAL A 188 -3.87 -1.46 11.69
N VAL A 189 -2.65 -1.72 12.17
CA VAL A 189 -2.23 -3.06 12.63
C VAL A 189 -3.07 -3.50 13.83
N ILE A 190 -3.26 -2.64 14.82
CA ILE A 190 -4.06 -2.96 16.01
C ILE A 190 -5.54 -3.14 15.64
N ALA A 191 -6.11 -2.26 14.81
CA ALA A 191 -7.50 -2.36 14.37
C ALA A 191 -7.72 -3.64 13.56
N THR A 192 -6.85 -3.97 12.61
CA THR A 192 -6.97 -5.19 11.80
C THR A 192 -6.79 -6.45 12.66
N GLY A 193 -5.79 -6.46 13.55
CA GLY A 193 -5.50 -7.59 14.44
C GLY A 193 -6.54 -7.83 15.52
N SER A 194 -7.29 -6.80 15.93
CA SER A 194 -8.38 -6.95 16.92
C SER A 194 -9.74 -7.28 16.29
N THR A 195 -9.87 -7.15 14.96
CA THR A 195 -11.18 -7.21 14.29
C THR A 195 -11.33 -8.34 13.28
N CYS A 196 -10.23 -9.00 12.89
CA CYS A 196 -10.24 -10.07 11.89
C CYS A 196 -9.48 -11.31 12.40
N VAL A 197 -9.99 -12.51 12.11
CA VAL A 197 -9.31 -13.76 12.43
C VAL A 197 -8.28 -14.15 11.36
N ARG A 198 -7.32 -15.01 11.73
CA ARG A 198 -6.22 -15.44 10.84
C ARG A 198 -6.70 -16.23 9.62
N TYR A 199 -7.69 -17.10 9.84
CA TYR A 199 -8.19 -18.04 8.84
C TYR A 199 -9.71 -18.01 8.82
N ALA A 200 -10.28 -18.04 7.62
CA ALA A 200 -11.70 -18.20 7.41
C ALA A 200 -11.96 -19.05 6.17
N ASP A 201 -12.91 -19.97 6.26
CA ASP A 201 -13.27 -20.91 5.20
C ASP A 201 -14.31 -20.33 4.23
N GLY A 202 -15.07 -19.32 4.64
CA GLY A 202 -16.17 -18.73 3.86
C GLY A 202 -17.50 -19.46 4.03
N PHE A 203 -17.54 -20.57 4.75
CA PHE A 203 -18.75 -21.41 4.93
C PHE A 203 -19.31 -21.33 6.33
N GLN A 204 -18.44 -21.14 7.33
CA GLN A 204 -18.85 -21.06 8.73
C GLN A 204 -18.41 -19.74 9.36
N GLN A 205 -19.27 -19.19 10.21
CA GLN A 205 -18.94 -17.98 10.96
C GLN A 205 -17.93 -18.32 12.07
N PRO A 206 -16.98 -17.41 12.38
CA PRO A 206 -16.03 -17.62 13.47
C PRO A 206 -16.77 -17.74 14.80
N TYR A 207 -16.70 -18.91 15.43
CA TYR A 207 -17.29 -19.19 16.73
C TYR A 207 -16.21 -19.57 17.75
N LEU A 208 -16.55 -19.39 19.03
CA LEU A 208 -15.62 -19.58 20.14
C LEU A 208 -15.79 -20.97 20.74
N ILE A 209 -14.68 -21.64 21.02
CA ILE A 209 -14.61 -22.87 21.80
C ILE A 209 -13.62 -22.64 22.93
N ASN A 210 -14.06 -22.77 24.19
CA ASN A 210 -13.20 -22.62 25.38
C ASN A 210 -12.33 -21.34 25.35
N SER A 211 -12.93 -20.20 25.00
CA SER A 211 -12.28 -18.87 24.96
C SER A 211 -11.23 -18.65 23.87
N SER A 212 -11.16 -19.51 22.85
CA SER A 212 -10.38 -19.28 21.63
C SER A 212 -11.25 -19.47 20.38
N TYR A 213 -10.89 -18.82 19.28
CA TYR A 213 -11.59 -19.04 18.01
C TYR A 213 -11.30 -20.43 17.46
N PHE A 214 -12.33 -21.11 16.96
CA PHE A 214 -12.15 -22.37 16.24
C PHE A 214 -11.30 -22.13 14.99
N VAL A 215 -10.20 -22.87 14.88
CA VAL A 215 -9.34 -22.86 13.71
C VAL A 215 -9.89 -23.89 12.72
N PRO A 216 -10.33 -23.50 11.52
CA PRO A 216 -10.88 -24.43 10.55
C PRO A 216 -9.81 -25.40 10.02
N ASP A 217 -10.22 -26.59 9.61
CA ASP A 217 -9.31 -27.61 9.05
C ASP A 217 -8.52 -27.10 7.83
N CYS A 218 -9.10 -26.15 7.08
CA CYS A 218 -8.42 -25.49 5.96
C CYS A 218 -7.13 -24.77 6.37
N ALA A 219 -6.97 -24.40 7.64
CA ALA A 219 -5.76 -23.74 8.14
C ALA A 219 -4.61 -24.73 8.26
N HIS A 220 -4.89 -26.01 8.52
CA HIS A 220 -3.88 -27.05 8.60
C HIS A 220 -3.35 -27.45 7.22
N ASN A 221 -4.21 -27.39 6.20
CA ASN A 221 -3.86 -27.69 4.82
C ASN A 221 -3.45 -26.45 4.00
N ASN A 222 -3.42 -25.26 4.60
CA ASN A 222 -3.20 -23.97 3.93
C ASN A 222 -4.12 -23.72 2.72
N THR A 223 -5.37 -24.21 2.78
CA THR A 223 -6.37 -24.08 1.70
C THR A 223 -7.48 -23.07 2.02
N CYS A 224 -7.38 -22.32 3.12
CA CYS A 224 -8.41 -21.34 3.45
C CYS A 224 -8.44 -20.19 2.42
N PRO A 225 -9.60 -19.87 1.84
CA PRO A 225 -9.71 -18.77 0.88
C PRO A 225 -9.70 -17.39 1.52
N TYR A 226 -10.11 -17.28 2.80
CA TYR A 226 -10.27 -16.00 3.50
C TYR A 226 -9.50 -15.94 4.83
N GLY A 227 -9.53 -14.77 5.47
CA GLY A 227 -8.80 -14.47 6.70
C GLY A 227 -7.54 -13.63 6.45
N LEU A 228 -6.92 -13.15 7.54
CA LEU A 228 -5.76 -12.27 7.47
C LEU A 228 -4.54 -12.86 6.73
N MET A 229 -4.40 -14.19 6.75
CA MET A 229 -3.23 -14.85 6.17
C MET A 229 -3.36 -15.09 4.66
N ASN A 230 -4.59 -15.27 4.16
CA ASN A 230 -4.83 -15.73 2.79
C ASN A 230 -5.53 -14.70 1.90
N TYR A 231 -6.13 -13.65 2.49
CA TYR A 231 -6.88 -12.66 1.76
C TYR A 231 -6.31 -11.26 1.94
N PHE A 232 -5.51 -10.80 0.97
CA PHE A 232 -4.86 -9.48 1.00
C PHE A 232 -5.86 -8.31 1.03
N GLN A 233 -7.10 -8.57 0.64
CA GLN A 233 -8.16 -7.57 0.57
C GLN A 233 -9.04 -7.52 1.83
N VAL A 234 -8.63 -8.12 2.96
CA VAL A 234 -9.41 -8.09 4.22
C VAL A 234 -9.77 -6.66 4.63
N GLN A 235 -8.89 -5.69 4.39
CA GLN A 235 -9.17 -4.29 4.71
C GLN A 235 -10.36 -3.76 3.89
N LEU A 236 -10.43 -4.08 2.59
CA LEU A 236 -11.50 -3.64 1.68
C LEU A 236 -12.89 -4.12 2.11
N LEU A 237 -12.96 -5.21 2.87
CA LEU A 237 -14.23 -5.79 3.32
C LEU A 237 -14.95 -4.97 4.39
N ARG A 238 -14.28 -4.06 5.11
CA ARG A 238 -14.89 -3.30 6.22
C ARG A 238 -15.48 -1.95 5.83
N PHE A 239 -15.42 -1.56 4.56
CA PHE A 239 -15.79 -0.22 4.14
C PHE A 239 -17.23 -0.11 3.61
N LEU A 240 -17.86 1.05 3.87
CA LEU A 240 -19.30 1.25 3.73
C LEU A 240 -19.80 1.48 2.28
N PRO A 241 -18.95 1.90 1.32
CA PRO A 241 -19.20 1.62 -0.10
C PRO A 241 -17.94 1.20 -0.87
N ASN A 242 -17.91 -0.04 -1.40
CA ASN A 242 -16.79 -0.63 -2.15
C ASN A 242 -16.14 0.30 -3.21
N LEU A 243 -16.92 1.14 -3.92
CA LEU A 243 -16.46 1.95 -5.05
C LEU A 243 -15.45 3.06 -4.67
N VAL A 244 -15.62 3.73 -3.53
CA VAL A 244 -14.76 4.86 -3.13
C VAL A 244 -13.34 4.38 -2.79
N ILE A 245 -13.20 3.14 -2.33
CA ILE A 245 -11.93 2.56 -1.89
C ILE A 245 -11.20 1.83 -3.01
N VAL A 246 -11.90 1.27 -4.00
CA VAL A 246 -11.26 0.89 -5.26
C VAL A 246 -10.51 2.09 -5.84
N ILE A 247 -11.20 3.23 -5.90
CA ILE A 247 -10.61 4.47 -6.39
C ILE A 247 -9.48 4.91 -5.46
N ALA A 248 -9.61 4.78 -4.14
CA ALA A 248 -8.57 5.22 -3.23
C ALA A 248 -7.32 4.33 -3.17
N LYS A 249 -7.47 3.00 -3.27
CA LYS A 249 -6.35 2.07 -3.36
C LYS A 249 -5.62 2.26 -4.70
N ALA A 250 -6.39 2.39 -5.78
CA ALA A 250 -5.86 2.82 -7.07
C ALA A 250 -5.08 4.13 -6.97
N VAL A 251 -5.67 5.14 -6.31
CA VAL A 251 -5.08 6.46 -6.12
C VAL A 251 -3.84 6.42 -5.23
N ALA A 252 -3.81 5.60 -4.18
CA ALA A 252 -2.67 5.46 -3.28
C ALA A 252 -1.45 4.91 -4.04
N GLU A 253 -1.68 3.87 -4.84
CA GLU A 253 -0.64 3.20 -5.62
C GLU A 253 -0.21 4.05 -6.82
N LEU A 254 -1.16 4.73 -7.50
CA LEU A 254 -0.86 5.69 -8.57
C LEU A 254 -0.07 6.91 -8.05
N LYS A 255 -0.41 7.44 -6.86
CA LYS A 255 0.33 8.55 -6.25
C LYS A 255 1.77 8.19 -5.95
N GLN A 256 2.01 6.97 -5.46
CA GLN A 256 3.36 6.51 -5.19
C GLN A 256 4.13 6.33 -6.50
N ALA A 257 3.52 5.73 -7.52
CA ALA A 257 4.11 5.62 -8.85
C ALA A 257 4.49 7.01 -9.46
N ASP A 258 3.58 7.99 -9.38
CA ASP A 258 3.79 9.35 -9.88
C ASP A 258 4.95 10.06 -9.15
N LEU A 259 5.02 9.93 -7.82
CA LEU A 259 6.09 10.53 -7.01
C LEU A 259 7.48 10.06 -7.44
N PHE A 260 7.59 8.80 -7.89
CA PHE A 260 8.84 8.20 -8.35
C PHE A 260 9.16 8.55 -9.82
N THR A 261 8.15 8.74 -10.68
CA THR A 261 8.36 9.24 -12.05
C THR A 261 8.81 10.70 -12.06
N HIS A 262 8.25 11.56 -11.19
CA HIS A 262 8.69 12.96 -11.04
C HIS A 262 10.16 13.05 -10.61
N ALA A 263 10.57 12.18 -9.67
CA ALA A 263 11.95 12.14 -9.17
C ALA A 263 12.97 11.78 -10.27
N ASN A 264 12.58 10.99 -11.27
CA ASN A 264 13.45 10.59 -12.39
C ASN A 264 13.43 11.58 -13.58
N PHE A 265 12.29 12.24 -13.88
CA PHE A 265 12.20 13.18 -15.00
C PHE A 265 12.65 14.61 -14.65
N GLY A 266 12.48 15.05 -13.40
CA GLY A 266 13.00 16.34 -12.93
C GLY A 266 14.53 16.46 -13.00
N GLU A 267 15.26 15.34 -13.13
CA GLU A 267 16.72 15.35 -13.33
C GLU A 267 17.14 15.46 -14.81
N ARG A 268 16.26 15.14 -15.77
CA ARG A 268 16.58 15.23 -17.21
C ARG A 268 16.43 16.64 -17.80
N PHE A 269 15.63 17.51 -17.20
CA PHE A 269 15.47 18.89 -17.66
C PHE A 269 16.34 19.91 -16.89
N ALA A 270 17.04 19.49 -15.85
CA ALA A 270 18.06 20.32 -15.18
C ALA A 270 19.50 20.05 -15.70
N ALA A 271 19.64 19.11 -16.64
CA ALA A 271 20.91 18.71 -17.26
C ALA A 271 20.99 19.03 -18.77
N VAL A 272 20.09 19.89 -19.27
CA VAL A 272 20.15 20.57 -20.57
C VAL A 272 20.01 22.07 -20.30
#